data_AF-A0A7S2K7J8-F1
#
_entry.id   AF-A0A7S2K7J8-F1
#
_cell.length_a   1.000
_cell.length_b   1.000
_cell.length_c   1.000
_cell.angle_alpha   90.00
_cell.angle_beta   90.00
_cell.angle_gamma   90.00
#
_symmetry.space_group_name_H-M   'P 1'
#
loop_
_entity.id
_entity.type
_entity.pdbx_description
1 polymer ?
#
loop_
_entity_poly.entity_id
_entity_poly.type
_entity_poly.pdbx_seq_one_letter_code
_entity_poly.pdbx_strand_id
1 'polypeptide(L)'
;GGRRGREGRGDRKMHGVLPEWDPDFAAEETKEVNSRMSSFDRQETVWGFQGLGGDEEPRRHHPKSAVANQRIRKVIEQVTATAHHDTVSADGRLRLEYSRILTFGSMLAISLNSIYLGIETELADPESQAQGVWLAIDAIFTAIFAIELVLRLYLERSAFVRDAWNALDAFLVAASLLDTCVLTPALSGQDTGTLDIVSILRVLRILRIARVFKLLRFFKKLWLLSIGLVDAMRALFWAWMLILVIIYVFSILTTRMLGKPYSSQDKKIEEHFSSVSRSMFTMFQILTLEGWPDVVRNAMRFEPWVIVLFLLFLMATTYSIMSVIIAVIVESTLDQATNQNAEVVRLKDFEARKAGAKIQEVFEATDTDGSGDVTKEEFLAALKRPEVNEYLCEAGIDVRQAQNIFEILDYDESGTLTAEEFTSGIMRARGQASAKDVLALQCDLWRNAARLRDDIESLCKSVDARMRKVDLEIERMHGILRGIRMSVRAS
;
A
#
# COMPACT_ATOMS: atom_id res chain seq x y z
N GLY A 1 69.03 10.09 20.34
CA GLY A 1 68.95 10.35 21.78
C GLY A 1 67.83 9.50 22.39
N GLY A 2 68.16 8.82 23.48
CA GLY A 2 67.32 8.34 24.60
C GLY A 2 65.84 7.93 24.45
N ARG A 3 65.63 6.61 24.55
CA ARG A 3 64.88 5.88 25.62
C ARG A 3 63.35 6.06 25.83
N ARG A 4 62.66 4.93 25.57
CA ARG A 4 61.85 4.05 26.47
C ARG A 4 60.69 4.64 27.30
N GLY A 5 59.56 3.93 27.24
CA GLY A 5 58.60 3.80 28.34
C GLY A 5 57.43 2.88 28.01
N ARG A 6 57.27 1.80 28.77
CA ARG A 6 56.38 0.64 28.57
C ARG A 6 55.13 0.76 29.47
N GLU A 7 54.13 -0.07 29.14
CA GLU A 7 53.18 -0.74 30.05
C GLU A 7 52.03 0.05 30.70
N GLY A 8 50.85 -0.59 30.73
CA GLY A 8 49.70 -0.15 31.52
C GLY A 8 48.32 -0.56 30.97
N ARG A 9 48.08 -1.85 30.73
CA ARG A 9 46.73 -2.40 30.52
C ARG A 9 46.09 -2.53 31.91
N GLY A 10 45.15 -1.64 32.24
CA GLY A 10 44.44 -1.62 33.53
C GLY A 10 42.93 -1.53 33.32
N ASP A 11 42.23 -2.52 33.86
CA ASP A 11 40.78 -2.64 33.95
C ASP A 11 40.11 -1.34 34.42
N ARG A 12 39.09 -0.89 33.67
CA ARG A 12 38.20 0.19 34.12
C ARG A 12 36.79 -0.36 34.33
N LYS A 13 36.48 -0.57 35.61
CA LYS A 13 35.12 -0.81 36.14
C LYS A 13 34.18 0.30 35.70
N MET A 14 33.00 -0.06 35.19
CA MET A 14 31.89 0.86 35.00
C MET A 14 31.27 1.22 36.35
N HIS A 15 31.38 2.48 36.75
CA HIS A 15 30.42 3.15 37.63
C HIS A 15 29.82 4.30 36.83
N GLY A 16 28.59 4.11 36.35
CA GLY A 16 27.77 5.18 35.78
C GLY A 16 27.11 5.97 36.91
N VAL A 17 27.55 7.21 37.08
CA VAL A 17 26.91 8.24 37.90
C VAL A 17 25.74 8.79 37.08
N LEU A 18 24.53 8.81 37.65
CA LEU A 18 23.35 9.46 37.06
C LEU A 18 23.58 10.98 36.98
N PRO A 19 23.21 11.68 35.89
CA PRO A 19 23.25 13.13 35.84
C PRO A 19 22.16 13.74 36.74
N GLU A 20 22.53 14.80 37.46
CA GLU A 20 21.61 15.60 38.29
C GLU A 20 20.49 16.24 37.44
N TRP A 21 19.30 16.27 38.03
CA TRP A 21 18.04 16.72 37.45
C TRP A 21 17.97 18.25 37.45
N ASP A 22 17.87 18.86 36.26
CA ASP A 22 17.72 20.31 36.08
C ASP A 22 16.24 20.68 35.88
N PRO A 23 15.60 21.33 36.87
CA PRO A 23 14.18 21.69 36.80
C PRO A 23 13.86 22.80 35.78
N ASP A 24 14.85 23.58 35.31
CA ASP A 24 14.60 24.67 34.36
C ASP A 24 14.44 24.17 32.92
N PHE A 25 15.07 23.04 32.57
CA PHE A 25 14.94 22.41 31.25
C PHE A 25 13.51 21.90 30.99
N ALA A 26 12.84 21.36 32.02
CA ALA A 26 11.46 20.88 31.93
C ALA A 26 10.43 22.01 31.77
N ALA A 27 10.72 23.21 32.29
CA ALA A 27 9.86 24.38 32.18
C ALA A 27 9.88 25.00 30.77
N GLU A 28 10.99 24.84 30.04
CA GLU A 28 11.16 25.36 28.69
C GLU A 28 10.50 24.43 27.64
N GLU A 29 10.65 23.10 27.80
CA GLU A 29 9.95 22.11 26.96
C GLU A 29 8.43 22.16 27.15
N THR A 30 7.93 22.38 28.38
CA THR A 30 6.48 22.51 28.62
C THR A 30 5.90 23.78 27.99
N LYS A 31 6.66 24.87 27.87
CA LYS A 31 6.22 26.08 27.13
C LYS A 31 6.18 25.85 25.62
N GLU A 32 7.16 25.13 25.07
CA GLU A 32 7.20 24.82 23.63
C GLU A 32 6.09 23.83 23.23
N VAL A 33 5.78 22.85 24.10
CA VAL A 33 4.66 21.92 23.93
C VAL A 33 3.32 22.63 24.06
N ASN A 34 3.13 23.54 25.02
CA ASN A 34 1.88 24.32 25.15
C ASN A 34 1.66 25.27 23.97
N SER A 35 2.73 25.86 23.45
CA SER A 35 2.71 26.70 22.23
C SER A 35 2.21 25.89 21.02
N ARG A 36 2.77 24.68 20.82
CA ARG A 36 2.33 23.76 19.76
C ARG A 36 0.91 23.24 19.95
N MET A 37 0.49 22.95 21.18
CA MET A 37 -0.87 22.50 21.49
C MET A 37 -1.91 23.60 21.18
N SER A 38 -1.60 24.86 21.49
CA SER A 38 -2.47 26.01 21.17
C SER A 38 -2.63 26.30 19.67
N SER A 39 -1.64 25.86 18.87
CA SER A 39 -1.71 25.93 17.40
C SER A 39 -2.53 24.77 16.81
N PHE A 40 -2.61 23.65 17.52
CA PHE A 40 -3.36 22.45 17.13
C PHE A 40 -4.86 22.59 17.47
N ASP A 41 -5.19 23.13 18.65
CA ASP A 41 -6.58 23.46 19.05
C ASP A 41 -7.25 24.48 18.11
N ARG A 42 -6.45 25.32 17.44
CA ARG A 42 -6.93 26.28 16.45
C ARG A 42 -7.24 25.64 15.08
N GLN A 43 -6.81 24.40 14.84
CA GLN A 43 -7.18 23.61 13.66
C GLN A 43 -8.35 22.65 13.91
N GLU A 44 -8.52 22.13 15.13
CA GLU A 44 -9.67 21.25 15.46
C GLU A 44 -10.99 22.01 15.64
N THR A 45 -10.95 23.31 15.94
CA THR A 45 -12.16 24.15 16.05
C THR A 45 -12.85 24.47 14.71
N VAL A 46 -12.32 23.99 13.57
CA VAL A 46 -13.00 24.04 12.26
C VAL A 46 -13.84 22.78 11.98
N TRP A 47 -13.68 21.70 12.75
CA TRP A 47 -14.46 20.46 12.63
C TRP A 47 -15.34 20.22 13.85
N GLY A 48 -16.00 21.29 14.30
CA GLY A 48 -17.00 21.24 15.36
C GLY A 48 -18.22 20.43 14.94
N PHE A 49 -18.44 19.33 15.67
CA PHE A 49 -19.69 18.62 15.87
C PHE A 49 -20.93 19.54 15.68
N GLN A 50 -21.69 19.30 14.61
CA GLN A 50 -23.05 19.81 14.46
C GLN A 50 -23.99 18.63 14.18
N GLY A 51 -24.92 18.41 15.11
CA GLY A 51 -26.31 18.05 14.80
C GLY A 51 -26.61 16.63 14.33
N LEU A 52 -27.10 15.82 15.26
CA LEU A 52 -28.11 14.81 14.97
C LEU A 52 -29.31 15.45 14.24
N GLY A 53 -29.72 14.85 13.12
CA GLY A 53 -31.02 15.11 12.47
C GLY A 53 -30.92 15.79 11.10
N GLY A 54 -30.94 14.98 10.04
CA GLY A 54 -31.10 15.45 8.66
C GLY A 54 -30.94 14.33 7.66
N ASP A 55 -32.00 14.06 6.90
CA ASP A 55 -32.03 13.13 5.77
C ASP A 55 -30.90 13.42 4.77
N GLU A 56 -29.87 12.57 4.72
CA GLU A 56 -28.90 12.56 3.62
C GLU A 56 -29.17 11.38 2.69
N GLU A 57 -29.57 11.69 1.46
CA GLU A 57 -29.72 10.76 0.35
C GLU A 57 -28.46 9.90 0.14
N PRO A 58 -28.61 8.62 -0.22
CA PRO A 58 -27.48 7.72 -0.40
C PRO A 58 -26.64 8.14 -1.61
N ARG A 59 -25.44 8.69 -1.36
CA ARG A 59 -24.45 8.94 -2.41
C ARG A 59 -24.12 7.62 -3.12
N ARG A 60 -24.54 7.56 -4.38
CA ARG A 60 -24.43 6.40 -5.27
C ARG A 60 -23.02 5.83 -5.27
N HIS A 61 -22.92 4.58 -4.82
CA HIS A 61 -21.75 3.74 -4.99
C HIS A 61 -21.34 3.70 -6.46
N HIS A 62 -20.08 4.04 -6.77
CA HIS A 62 -19.51 3.66 -8.05
C HIS A 62 -19.30 2.13 -8.04
N PRO A 63 -20.00 1.34 -8.89
CA PRO A 63 -20.00 -0.13 -8.79
C PRO A 63 -18.65 -0.78 -9.11
N LYS A 64 -17.69 -0.02 -9.65
CA LYS A 64 -16.46 -0.57 -10.24
C LYS A 64 -15.37 -0.86 -9.21
N SER A 65 -15.25 -0.09 -8.12
CA SER A 65 -14.26 -0.33 -7.06
C SER A 65 -14.68 -1.48 -6.14
N ALA A 66 -15.97 -1.58 -5.81
CA ALA A 66 -16.51 -2.69 -5.04
C ALA A 66 -16.31 -4.04 -5.74
N VAL A 67 -16.54 -4.11 -7.06
CA VAL A 67 -16.35 -5.33 -7.85
C VAL A 67 -14.87 -5.69 -8.03
N ALA A 68 -13.97 -4.70 -8.15
CA ALA A 68 -12.53 -4.93 -8.22
C ALA A 68 -11.96 -5.46 -6.90
N ASN A 69 -12.37 -4.87 -5.77
CA ASN A 69 -11.95 -5.30 -4.44
C ASN A 69 -12.58 -6.64 -4.03
N GLN A 70 -13.79 -6.95 -4.49
CA GLN A 70 -14.41 -8.26 -4.27
C GLN A 70 -13.68 -9.37 -5.05
N ARG A 71 -13.09 -9.06 -6.22
CA ARG A 71 -12.25 -10.00 -6.97
C ARG A 71 -10.90 -10.20 -6.29
N ILE A 72 -10.24 -9.13 -5.84
CA ILE A 72 -8.96 -9.22 -5.12
C ILE A 72 -9.13 -9.95 -3.78
N ARG A 73 -10.19 -9.65 -3.00
CA ARG A 73 -10.51 -10.39 -1.77
C ARG A 73 -10.83 -11.84 -2.04
N LYS A 74 -11.62 -12.18 -3.07
CA LYS A 74 -11.86 -13.57 -3.44
C LYS A 74 -10.58 -14.30 -3.85
N VAL A 75 -9.65 -13.63 -4.52
CA VAL A 75 -8.34 -14.20 -4.87
C VAL A 75 -7.48 -14.39 -3.62
N ILE A 76 -7.44 -13.42 -2.70
CA ILE A 76 -6.71 -13.53 -1.44
C ILE A 76 -7.33 -14.61 -0.55
N GLU A 77 -8.65 -14.66 -0.38
CA GLU A 77 -9.35 -15.72 0.35
C GLU A 77 -9.18 -17.09 -0.30
N GLN A 78 -9.17 -17.20 -1.64
CA GLN A 78 -8.85 -18.46 -2.31
C GLN A 78 -7.40 -18.91 -2.06
N VAL A 79 -6.45 -17.96 -2.06
CA VAL A 79 -5.02 -18.22 -1.77
C VAL A 79 -4.77 -18.51 -0.29
N THR A 80 -5.59 -17.97 0.62
CA THR A 80 -5.45 -18.14 2.07
C THR A 80 -6.22 -19.38 2.56
N ALA A 81 -7.38 -19.70 1.97
CA ALA A 81 -8.12 -20.93 2.22
C ALA A 81 -7.40 -22.17 1.67
N THR A 82 -6.58 -22.02 0.62
CA THR A 82 -5.65 -23.09 0.21
C THR A 82 -4.48 -23.29 1.19
N ALA A 83 -4.24 -22.37 2.13
CA ALA A 83 -3.18 -22.50 3.13
C ALA A 83 -3.66 -23.11 4.47
N HIS A 84 -4.96 -23.35 4.65
CA HIS A 84 -5.53 -23.87 5.91
C HIS A 84 -6.20 -25.25 5.80
N HIS A 85 -6.11 -25.91 4.64
CA HIS A 85 -6.61 -27.27 4.45
C HIS A 85 -5.52 -28.24 3.96
N ASP A 86 -4.34 -28.20 4.57
CA ASP A 86 -3.19 -28.97 4.13
C ASP A 86 -2.90 -30.18 5.03
N THR A 87 -3.85 -31.11 5.11
CA THR A 87 -3.49 -32.54 5.15
C THR A 87 -3.09 -32.96 3.73
N VAL A 88 -1.95 -32.45 3.25
CA VAL A 88 -1.46 -32.74 1.89
C VAL A 88 -1.06 -34.21 1.82
N SER A 89 -1.90 -35.01 1.15
CA SER A 89 -1.57 -36.37 0.71
C SER A 89 -0.20 -36.38 0.01
N ALA A 90 0.59 -37.44 0.15
CA ALA A 90 1.93 -37.54 -0.43
C ALA A 90 1.99 -37.19 -1.94
N ASP A 91 0.90 -37.47 -2.67
CA ASP A 91 0.73 -37.12 -4.09
C ASP A 91 0.69 -35.59 -4.34
N GLY A 92 0.13 -34.81 -3.39
CA GLY A 92 0.11 -33.35 -3.46
C GLY A 92 1.48 -32.72 -3.23
N ARG A 93 2.30 -33.29 -2.32
CA ARG A 93 3.67 -32.80 -2.07
C ARG A 93 4.58 -33.02 -3.27
N LEU A 94 4.49 -34.20 -3.90
CA LEU A 94 5.21 -34.52 -5.14
C LEU A 94 4.85 -33.55 -6.27
N ARG A 95 3.56 -33.28 -6.51
CA ARG A 95 3.13 -32.32 -7.55
C ARG A 95 3.64 -30.90 -7.29
N LEU A 96 3.66 -30.46 -6.04
CA LEU A 96 4.20 -29.14 -5.65
C LEU A 96 5.71 -29.04 -5.89
N GLU A 97 6.46 -30.09 -5.59
CA GLU A 97 7.91 -30.14 -5.79
C GLU A 97 8.28 -30.14 -7.28
N TYR A 98 7.60 -30.96 -8.10
CA TYR A 98 7.75 -30.95 -9.56
C TYR A 98 7.37 -29.60 -10.18
N SER A 99 6.30 -28.97 -9.70
CA SER A 99 5.87 -27.65 -10.17
C SER A 99 6.95 -26.57 -9.90
N ARG A 100 7.59 -26.59 -8.73
CA ARG A 100 8.69 -25.68 -8.39
C ARG A 100 9.91 -25.88 -9.28
N ILE A 101 10.32 -27.13 -9.48
CA ILE A 101 11.47 -27.46 -10.35
C ILE A 101 11.19 -27.05 -11.79
N LEU A 102 9.99 -27.32 -12.30
CA LEU A 102 9.56 -26.94 -13.65
C LEU A 102 9.52 -25.41 -13.82
N THR A 103 9.08 -24.69 -12.79
CA THR A 103 9.07 -23.22 -12.76
C THR A 103 10.50 -22.67 -12.81
N PHE A 104 11.42 -23.20 -12.00
CA PHE A 104 12.82 -22.78 -12.01
C PHE A 104 13.51 -23.09 -13.33
N GLY A 105 13.31 -24.31 -13.87
CA GLY A 105 13.83 -24.71 -15.18
C GLY A 105 13.35 -23.80 -16.31
N SER A 106 12.06 -23.44 -16.29
CA SER A 106 11.50 -22.52 -17.27
C SER A 106 12.09 -21.11 -17.18
N MET A 107 12.32 -20.60 -15.98
CA MET A 107 12.93 -19.29 -15.79
C MET A 107 14.35 -19.25 -16.34
N LEU A 108 15.14 -20.31 -16.10
CA LEU A 108 16.48 -20.46 -16.65
C LEU A 108 16.45 -20.55 -18.18
N ALA A 109 15.56 -21.38 -18.75
CA ALA A 109 15.41 -21.55 -20.19
C ALA A 109 15.03 -20.24 -20.90
N ILE A 110 14.09 -19.46 -20.34
CA ILE A 110 13.72 -18.16 -20.93
C ILE A 110 14.87 -17.16 -20.81
N SER A 111 15.60 -17.15 -19.69
CA SER A 111 16.75 -16.26 -19.51
C SER A 111 17.86 -16.57 -20.53
N LEU A 112 18.20 -17.84 -20.71
CA LEU A 112 19.17 -18.28 -21.71
C LEU A 112 18.69 -17.98 -23.14
N ASN A 113 17.40 -18.21 -23.44
CA ASN A 113 16.82 -17.88 -24.74
C ASN A 113 16.84 -16.38 -25.02
N SER A 114 16.66 -15.54 -23.99
CA SER A 114 16.71 -14.07 -24.12
C SER A 114 18.12 -13.58 -24.43
N ILE A 115 19.15 -14.13 -23.77
CA ILE A 115 20.55 -13.82 -24.05
C ILE A 115 20.92 -14.27 -25.47
N TYR A 116 20.53 -15.50 -25.83
CA TYR A 116 20.72 -16.04 -27.17
C TYR A 116 20.10 -15.14 -28.25
N LEU A 117 18.85 -14.69 -28.06
CA LEU A 117 18.15 -13.83 -29.02
C LEU A 117 18.89 -12.49 -29.22
N GLY A 118 19.47 -11.93 -28.15
CA GLY A 118 20.31 -10.73 -28.23
C GLY A 118 21.57 -10.95 -29.06
N ILE A 119 22.28 -12.06 -28.80
CA ILE A 119 23.49 -12.45 -29.54
C ILE A 119 23.18 -12.72 -31.01
N GLU A 120 22.11 -13.46 -31.30
CA GLU A 120 21.65 -13.72 -32.67
C GLU A 120 21.33 -12.42 -33.40
N THR A 121 20.64 -11.47 -32.74
CA THR A 121 20.30 -10.18 -33.36
C THR A 121 21.53 -9.36 -33.76
N GLU A 122 22.64 -9.48 -33.02
CA GLU A 122 23.87 -8.73 -33.29
C GLU A 122 24.81 -9.44 -34.29
N LEU A 123 24.89 -10.78 -34.24
CA LEU A 123 25.89 -11.58 -34.97
C LEU A 123 25.33 -12.39 -36.14
N ALA A 124 24.00 -12.53 -36.26
CA ALA A 124 23.41 -13.31 -37.35
C ALA A 124 23.49 -12.51 -38.66
N ASP A 125 24.46 -12.90 -39.49
CA ASP A 125 24.55 -12.45 -40.87
C ASP A 125 23.72 -13.38 -41.78
N PRO A 126 22.72 -12.86 -42.53
CA PRO A 126 21.87 -13.65 -43.41
C PRO A 126 22.61 -14.48 -44.48
N GLU A 127 23.83 -14.07 -44.86
CA GLU A 127 24.63 -14.75 -45.88
C GLU A 127 25.64 -15.78 -45.30
N SER A 128 25.70 -15.92 -43.98
CA SER A 128 26.67 -16.82 -43.33
C SER A 128 26.22 -18.29 -43.29
N GLN A 129 27.18 -19.22 -43.45
CA GLN A 129 26.95 -20.66 -43.23
C GLN A 129 26.48 -21.00 -41.80
N ALA A 130 26.56 -20.06 -40.85
CA ALA A 130 26.11 -20.24 -39.48
C ALA A 130 24.57 -20.24 -39.34
N GLN A 131 23.81 -19.92 -40.40
CA GLN A 131 22.34 -19.89 -40.36
C GLN A 131 21.71 -21.22 -39.92
N GLY A 132 22.32 -22.35 -40.29
CA GLY A 132 21.89 -23.67 -39.83
C GLY A 132 22.10 -23.88 -38.32
N VAL A 133 23.16 -23.29 -37.75
CA VAL A 133 23.45 -23.35 -36.31
C VAL A 133 22.45 -22.53 -35.51
N TRP A 134 22.13 -21.31 -35.98
CA TRP A 134 21.10 -20.47 -35.39
C TRP A 134 19.75 -21.18 -35.38
N LEU A 135 19.33 -21.74 -36.53
CA LEU A 135 18.10 -22.51 -36.64
C LEU A 135 18.06 -23.74 -35.72
N ALA A 136 19.18 -24.44 -35.57
CA ALA A 136 19.27 -25.59 -34.68
C ALA A 136 19.09 -25.20 -33.21
N ILE A 137 19.68 -24.08 -32.77
CA ILE A 137 19.53 -23.57 -31.41
C ILE A 137 18.08 -23.13 -31.14
N ASP A 138 17.46 -22.44 -32.10
CA ASP A 138 16.04 -22.08 -32.04
C ASP A 138 15.12 -23.29 -31.92
N ALA A 139 15.41 -24.35 -32.69
CA ALA A 139 14.68 -25.61 -32.63
C ALA A 139 14.83 -26.27 -31.25
N ILE A 140 16.02 -26.23 -30.65
CA ILE A 140 16.28 -26.75 -29.30
C ILE A 140 15.44 -25.98 -28.26
N PHE A 141 15.47 -24.66 -28.25
CA PHE A 141 14.67 -23.87 -27.31
C PHE A 141 13.17 -24.08 -27.53
N THR A 142 12.72 -24.15 -28.78
CA THR A 142 11.32 -24.43 -29.11
C THR A 142 10.89 -25.81 -28.60
N ALA A 143 11.75 -26.83 -28.74
CA ALA A 143 11.50 -28.16 -28.21
C ALA A 143 11.44 -28.18 -26.69
N ILE A 144 12.35 -27.48 -25.99
CA ILE A 144 12.34 -27.34 -24.53
C ILE A 144 11.01 -26.75 -24.06
N PHE A 145 10.56 -25.64 -24.67
CA PHE A 145 9.29 -25.01 -24.30
C PHE A 145 8.08 -25.87 -24.65
N ALA A 146 8.12 -26.62 -25.75
CA ALA A 146 7.05 -27.55 -26.11
C ALA A 146 6.94 -28.70 -25.10
N ILE A 147 8.06 -29.28 -24.68
CA ILE A 147 8.10 -30.34 -23.66
C ILE A 147 7.59 -29.80 -22.32
N GLU A 148 8.05 -28.63 -21.91
CA GLU A 148 7.60 -27.95 -20.69
C GLU A 148 6.07 -27.73 -20.72
N LEU A 149 5.53 -27.25 -21.84
CA LEU A 149 4.10 -27.01 -22.02
C LEU A 149 3.28 -28.30 -21.88
N VAL A 150 3.73 -29.39 -22.51
CA VAL A 150 3.06 -30.71 -22.43
C VAL A 150 3.10 -31.25 -20.99
N LEU A 151 4.23 -31.11 -20.30
CA LEU A 151 4.36 -31.49 -18.88
C LEU A 151 3.40 -30.68 -18.00
N ARG A 152 3.31 -29.36 -18.18
CA ARG A 152 2.33 -28.52 -17.46
C ARG A 152 0.90 -28.93 -17.74
N LEU A 153 0.56 -29.15 -19.02
CA LEU A 153 -0.77 -29.58 -19.41
C LEU A 153 -1.16 -30.91 -18.75
N TYR A 154 -0.23 -31.86 -18.67
CA TYR A 154 -0.46 -33.16 -18.04
C TYR A 154 -0.66 -33.05 -16.51
N LEU A 155 0.12 -32.20 -15.84
CA LEU A 155 0.07 -32.00 -14.39
C LEU A 155 -1.14 -31.17 -13.95
N GLU A 156 -1.45 -30.08 -14.66
CA GLU A 156 -2.46 -29.08 -14.26
C GLU A 156 -3.85 -29.32 -14.88
N ARG A 157 -3.93 -30.05 -16.01
CA ARG A 157 -5.18 -30.45 -16.68
C ARG A 157 -6.17 -29.28 -16.86
N SER A 158 -7.34 -29.34 -16.24
CA SER A 158 -8.38 -28.32 -16.37
C SER A 158 -8.02 -26.98 -15.72
N ALA A 159 -7.05 -26.95 -14.80
CA ALA A 159 -6.53 -25.71 -14.25
C ALA A 159 -5.66 -24.97 -15.28
N PHE A 160 -4.96 -25.69 -16.16
CA PHE A 160 -4.09 -25.12 -17.19
C PHE A 160 -4.87 -24.17 -18.12
N VAL A 161 -6.01 -24.62 -18.65
CA VAL A 161 -6.82 -23.86 -19.62
C VAL A 161 -7.55 -22.66 -19.01
N ARG A 162 -7.63 -22.58 -17.68
CA ARG A 162 -8.27 -21.47 -16.96
C ARG A 162 -7.30 -20.32 -16.68
N ASP A 163 -6.00 -20.59 -16.69
CA ASP A 163 -4.99 -19.56 -16.47
C ASP A 163 -4.62 -18.86 -17.79
N ALA A 164 -4.81 -17.54 -17.82
CA ALA A 164 -4.52 -16.70 -18.98
C ALA A 164 -3.02 -16.75 -19.37
N TRP A 165 -2.13 -16.94 -18.40
CA TRP A 165 -0.69 -17.04 -18.65
C TRP A 165 -0.33 -18.33 -19.37
N ASN A 166 -0.95 -19.44 -18.97
CA ASN A 166 -0.77 -20.74 -19.60
C ASN A 166 -1.35 -20.75 -21.02
N ALA A 167 -2.48 -20.07 -21.24
CA ALA A 167 -3.04 -19.90 -22.59
C ALA A 167 -2.12 -19.08 -23.51
N LEU A 168 -1.55 -17.97 -22.99
CA LEU A 168 -0.56 -17.18 -23.73
C LEU A 168 0.71 -17.98 -24.02
N ASP A 169 1.19 -18.77 -23.05
CA ASP A 169 2.35 -19.65 -23.22
C ASP A 169 2.11 -20.68 -24.33
N ALA A 170 0.95 -21.35 -24.30
CA ALA A 170 0.53 -22.28 -25.34
C ALA A 170 0.47 -21.64 -26.73
N PHE A 171 -0.08 -20.43 -26.83
CA PHE A 171 -0.12 -19.68 -28.08
C PHE A 171 1.28 -19.36 -28.60
N LEU A 172 2.18 -18.87 -27.73
CA LEU A 172 3.55 -18.52 -28.12
C LEU A 172 4.34 -19.76 -28.56
N VAL A 173 4.18 -20.89 -27.88
CA VAL A 173 4.81 -22.16 -28.28
C VAL A 173 4.25 -22.67 -29.60
N ALA A 174 2.94 -22.59 -29.83
CA ALA A 174 2.32 -22.96 -31.09
C ALA A 174 2.80 -22.09 -32.26
N ALA A 175 2.88 -20.77 -32.07
CA ALA A 175 3.45 -19.85 -33.06
C ALA A 175 4.92 -20.18 -33.37
N SER A 176 5.69 -20.58 -32.35
CA SER A 176 7.09 -20.97 -32.48
C SER A 176 7.27 -22.28 -33.25
N LEU A 177 6.41 -23.27 -33.01
CA LEU A 177 6.40 -24.53 -33.75
C LEU A 177 6.01 -24.31 -35.22
N LEU A 178 5.01 -23.47 -35.49
CA LEU A 178 4.66 -23.11 -36.86
C LEU A 178 5.83 -22.43 -37.58
N ASP A 179 6.50 -21.49 -36.93
CA ASP A 179 7.63 -20.75 -37.51
C ASP A 179 8.84 -21.66 -37.81
N THR A 180 9.25 -22.47 -36.82
CA THR A 180 10.44 -23.32 -36.94
C THR A 180 10.19 -24.57 -37.80
N CYS A 181 9.04 -25.23 -37.68
CA CYS A 181 8.79 -26.52 -38.32
C CYS A 181 8.10 -26.43 -39.69
N VAL A 182 7.26 -25.41 -39.92
CA VAL A 182 6.47 -25.30 -41.17
C VAL A 182 7.06 -24.23 -42.06
N LEU A 183 7.25 -23.04 -41.51
CA LEU A 183 7.53 -21.83 -42.27
C LEU A 183 9.00 -21.74 -42.71
N THR A 184 9.94 -22.01 -41.82
CA THR A 184 11.38 -21.95 -42.16
C THR A 184 11.80 -22.99 -43.21
N PRO A 185 11.39 -24.27 -43.12
CA PRO A 185 11.71 -25.27 -44.13
C PRO A 185 11.01 -25.03 -45.48
N ALA A 186 9.77 -24.54 -45.46
CA ALA A 186 9.02 -24.22 -46.68
C ALA A 186 9.71 -23.13 -47.53
N LEU A 187 10.36 -22.16 -46.88
CA LEU A 187 11.11 -21.09 -47.57
C LEU A 187 12.45 -21.56 -48.14
N SER A 188 13.09 -22.56 -47.53
CA SER A 188 14.32 -23.16 -48.04
C SER A 188 14.10 -24.10 -49.24
N GLY A 189 12.84 -24.45 -49.54
CA GLY A 189 12.50 -25.51 -50.50
C GLY A 189 11.98 -25.07 -51.87
N GLN A 190 11.43 -23.86 -52.07
CA GLN A 190 10.80 -23.47 -53.34
C GLN A 190 10.79 -21.96 -53.64
N ASP A 191 11.14 -21.62 -54.89
CA ASP A 191 10.95 -20.33 -55.58
C ASP A 191 9.44 -19.97 -55.73
N THR A 192 8.76 -19.64 -54.64
CA THR A 192 7.35 -19.20 -54.72
C THR A 192 7.20 -17.75 -54.30
N GLY A 193 7.02 -16.90 -55.32
CA GLY A 193 6.77 -15.47 -55.22
C GLY A 193 5.47 -15.14 -54.48
N THR A 194 5.56 -15.03 -53.15
CA THR A 194 4.46 -14.57 -52.29
C THR A 194 4.98 -13.56 -51.27
N LEU A 195 5.09 -12.30 -51.70
CA LEU A 195 5.51 -11.16 -50.87
C LEU A 195 4.62 -10.98 -49.61
N ASP A 196 3.38 -11.47 -49.64
CA ASP A 196 2.46 -11.45 -48.50
C ASP A 196 2.82 -12.47 -47.42
N ILE A 197 3.33 -13.65 -47.80
CA ILE A 197 3.76 -14.68 -46.85
C ILE A 197 5.02 -14.19 -46.10
N VAL A 198 5.94 -13.51 -46.78
CA VAL A 198 7.15 -12.91 -46.17
C VAL A 198 6.81 -11.85 -45.12
N SER A 199 5.72 -11.10 -45.30
CA SER A 199 5.28 -10.09 -44.34
C SER A 199 4.71 -10.72 -43.06
N ILE A 200 3.90 -11.77 -43.18
CA ILE A 200 3.35 -12.54 -42.04
C ILE A 200 4.49 -13.24 -41.27
N LEU A 201 5.45 -13.81 -41.99
CA LEU A 201 6.65 -14.42 -41.44
C LEU A 201 7.46 -13.45 -40.57
N ARG A 202 7.59 -12.19 -40.99
CA ARG A 202 8.31 -11.17 -40.23
C ARG A 202 7.64 -10.90 -38.87
N VAL A 203 6.31 -10.92 -38.82
CA VAL A 203 5.55 -10.75 -37.58
C VAL A 203 5.71 -11.97 -36.66
N LEU A 204 5.66 -13.19 -37.20
CA LEU A 204 5.84 -14.41 -36.40
C LEU A 204 7.25 -14.51 -35.80
N ARG A 205 8.28 -14.04 -36.52
CA ARG A 205 9.65 -13.91 -35.97
C ARG A 205 9.71 -12.92 -34.81
N ILE A 206 8.98 -11.80 -34.86
CA ILE A 206 8.90 -10.83 -33.75
C ILE A 206 8.21 -11.44 -32.52
N LEU A 207 7.26 -12.38 -32.69
CA LEU A 207 6.65 -13.09 -31.56
C LEU A 207 7.65 -13.92 -30.74
N ARG A 208 8.85 -14.22 -31.27
CA ARG A 208 9.93 -14.84 -30.49
C ARG A 208 10.37 -13.93 -29.34
N ILE A 209 10.43 -12.61 -29.55
CA ILE A 209 10.70 -11.60 -28.51
C ILE A 209 9.60 -11.63 -27.45
N ALA A 210 8.36 -11.93 -27.83
CA ALA A 210 7.26 -11.99 -26.88
C ALA A 210 7.43 -13.09 -25.81
N ARG A 211 8.30 -14.08 -26.04
CA ARG A 211 8.66 -15.09 -25.02
C ARG A 211 9.39 -14.46 -23.82
N VAL A 212 10.10 -13.34 -24.00
CA VAL A 212 10.75 -12.60 -22.90
C VAL A 212 9.72 -12.08 -21.90
N PHE A 213 8.52 -11.72 -22.35
CA PHE A 213 7.44 -11.28 -21.44
C PHE A 213 6.99 -12.38 -20.48
N LYS A 214 7.28 -13.66 -20.75
CA LYS A 214 7.05 -14.74 -19.78
C LYS A 214 7.83 -14.51 -18.48
N LEU A 215 8.97 -13.79 -18.49
CA LEU A 215 9.70 -13.44 -17.25
C LEU A 215 8.83 -12.62 -16.29
N LEU A 216 7.94 -11.77 -16.81
CA LEU A 216 7.13 -10.86 -15.99
C LEU A 216 6.22 -11.62 -15.00
N ARG A 217 5.78 -12.84 -15.34
CA ARG A 217 4.91 -13.65 -14.47
C ARG A 217 5.64 -14.18 -13.23
N PHE A 218 6.95 -14.38 -13.29
CA PHE A 218 7.73 -14.95 -12.19
C PHE A 218 8.04 -13.89 -11.13
N PHE A 219 8.20 -12.64 -11.56
CA PHE A 219 8.41 -11.52 -10.67
C PHE A 219 7.05 -10.96 -10.22
N LYS A 220 6.44 -11.58 -9.20
CA LYS A 220 5.17 -11.10 -8.62
C LYS A 220 5.16 -9.59 -8.33
N LYS A 221 6.28 -9.04 -7.85
CA LYS A 221 6.44 -7.60 -7.61
C LYS A 221 6.41 -6.78 -8.91
N LEU A 222 7.04 -7.27 -9.98
CA LEU A 222 7.05 -6.61 -11.30
C LEU A 222 5.68 -6.71 -11.97
N TRP A 223 4.99 -7.84 -11.83
CA TRP A 223 3.61 -8.01 -12.29
C TRP A 223 2.67 -7.04 -11.57
N LEU A 224 2.76 -6.93 -10.25
CA LEU A 224 1.96 -5.99 -9.47
C LEU A 224 2.21 -4.53 -9.90
N LEU A 225 3.47 -4.17 -10.14
CA LEU A 225 3.84 -2.86 -10.68
C LEU A 225 3.26 -2.64 -12.09
N SER A 226 3.28 -3.66 -12.94
CA SER A 226 2.73 -3.61 -14.29
C SER A 226 1.21 -3.43 -14.29
N ILE A 227 0.49 -4.09 -13.38
CA ILE A 227 -0.95 -3.86 -13.18
C ILE A 227 -1.20 -2.41 -12.79
N GLY A 228 -0.43 -1.88 -11.83
CA GLY A 228 -0.53 -0.48 -11.42
C GLY A 228 -0.29 0.49 -12.59
N LEU A 229 0.69 0.19 -13.45
CA LEU A 229 0.93 0.97 -14.67
C LEU A 229 -0.24 0.91 -15.66
N VAL A 230 -0.83 -0.26 -15.87
CA VAL A 230 -1.99 -0.41 -16.77
C VAL A 230 -3.20 0.36 -16.25
N ASP A 231 -3.45 0.35 -14.95
CA ASP A 231 -4.54 1.13 -14.37
C ASP A 231 -4.26 2.64 -14.47
N ALA A 232 -3.01 3.09 -14.29
CA ALA A 232 -2.62 4.47 -14.55
C ALA A 232 -2.80 4.86 -16.04
N MET A 233 -2.41 3.98 -16.98
CA MET A 233 -2.64 4.21 -18.41
C MET A 233 -4.13 4.31 -18.74
N ARG A 234 -4.99 3.54 -18.07
CA ARG A 234 -6.45 3.63 -18.26
C ARG A 234 -6.99 4.99 -17.83
N ALA A 235 -6.48 5.56 -16.74
CA ALA A 235 -6.84 6.92 -16.32
C ALA A 235 -6.41 7.97 -17.37
N LEU A 236 -5.24 7.78 -17.97
CA LEU A 236 -4.67 8.69 -18.98
C LEU A 236 -5.22 8.51 -20.39
N PHE A 237 -5.90 7.39 -20.67
CA PHE A 237 -6.32 7.02 -22.02
C PHE A 237 -7.13 8.12 -22.71
N TRP A 238 -8.08 8.72 -21.99
CA TRP A 238 -8.92 9.79 -22.54
C TRP A 238 -8.14 11.07 -22.82
N ALA A 239 -7.17 11.41 -21.98
CA ALA A 239 -6.30 12.56 -22.21
C ALA A 239 -5.40 12.33 -23.43
N TRP A 240 -4.83 11.14 -23.59
CA TRP A 240 -4.08 10.77 -24.79
C TRP A 240 -4.92 10.82 -26.07
N MET A 241 -6.18 10.38 -26.01
CA MET A 241 -7.11 10.49 -27.15
C MET A 241 -7.35 11.95 -27.54
N LEU A 242 -7.52 12.85 -26.57
CA LEU A 242 -7.65 14.29 -26.85
C LEU A 242 -6.40 14.88 -27.50
N ILE A 243 -5.20 14.51 -27.02
CA ILE A 243 -3.93 14.91 -27.64
C ILE A 243 -3.87 14.43 -29.09
N LEU A 244 -4.20 13.16 -29.36
CA LEU A 244 -4.16 12.59 -30.70
C LEU A 244 -5.11 13.31 -31.67
N VAL A 245 -6.30 13.71 -31.22
CA VAL A 245 -7.24 14.49 -32.02
C VAL A 245 -6.64 15.87 -32.38
N ILE A 246 -6.02 16.54 -31.42
CA ILE A 246 -5.39 17.86 -31.66
C ILE A 246 -4.20 17.72 -32.61
N ILE A 247 -3.33 16.73 -32.39
CA ILE A 247 -2.24 16.40 -33.32
C ILE A 247 -2.83 16.21 -34.72
N TYR A 248 -3.85 15.37 -34.88
CA TYR A 248 -4.46 15.08 -36.17
C TYR A 248 -5.00 16.34 -36.88
N VAL A 249 -5.72 17.21 -36.17
CA VAL A 249 -6.26 18.46 -36.72
C VAL A 249 -5.13 19.38 -37.19
N PHE A 250 -4.13 19.63 -36.35
CA PHE A 250 -3.00 20.49 -36.70
C PHE A 250 -2.14 19.88 -37.83
N SER A 251 -2.00 18.56 -37.87
CA SER A 251 -1.31 17.86 -38.97
C SER A 251 -2.01 18.05 -40.31
N ILE A 252 -3.34 18.00 -40.35
CA ILE A 252 -4.08 18.32 -41.58
C ILE A 252 -3.80 19.75 -42.02
N LEU A 253 -3.83 20.71 -41.08
CA LEU A 253 -3.55 22.12 -41.38
C LEU A 253 -2.14 22.29 -41.95
N THR A 254 -1.10 21.76 -41.30
CA THR A 254 0.27 21.90 -41.81
C THR A 254 0.53 21.12 -43.09
N THR A 255 -0.08 19.93 -43.28
CA THR A 255 0.00 19.24 -44.57
C THR A 255 -0.62 20.09 -45.69
N ARG A 256 -1.77 20.74 -45.43
CA ARG A 256 -2.46 21.57 -46.43
C ARG A 256 -1.73 22.87 -46.73
N MET A 257 -1.14 23.51 -45.73
CA MET A 257 -0.56 24.86 -45.84
C MET A 257 0.94 24.84 -46.15
N LEU A 258 1.67 23.85 -45.66
CA LEU A 258 3.12 23.71 -45.90
C LEU A 258 3.45 22.53 -46.82
N GLY A 259 2.88 21.37 -46.53
CA GLY A 259 3.17 20.13 -47.25
C GLY A 259 2.83 20.20 -48.74
N LYS A 260 1.54 20.32 -49.06
CA LYS A 260 1.08 20.31 -50.46
C LYS A 260 1.70 21.42 -51.33
N PRO A 261 1.87 22.67 -50.85
CA PRO A 261 2.41 23.74 -51.69
C PRO A 261 3.93 23.73 -51.82
N TYR A 262 4.66 23.32 -50.77
CA TYR A 262 6.11 23.54 -50.67
C TYR A 262 6.94 22.26 -50.51
N SER A 263 6.35 21.07 -50.36
CA SER A 263 7.13 19.82 -50.26
C SER A 263 7.99 19.54 -51.48
N SER A 264 7.63 20.00 -52.68
CA SER A 264 8.48 19.83 -53.87
C SER A 264 9.68 20.81 -53.91
N GLN A 265 9.70 21.83 -53.05
CA GLN A 265 10.68 22.92 -53.08
C GLN A 265 11.77 22.77 -52.02
N ASP A 266 11.49 22.09 -50.91
CA ASP A 266 12.45 21.87 -49.81
C ASP A 266 12.28 20.48 -49.19
N LYS A 267 13.37 19.71 -49.16
CA LYS A 267 13.42 18.36 -48.57
C LYS A 267 13.00 18.33 -47.10
N LYS A 268 13.29 19.38 -46.33
CA LYS A 268 12.89 19.45 -44.91
C LYS A 268 11.37 19.62 -44.78
N ILE A 269 10.73 20.38 -45.67
CA ILE A 269 9.26 20.50 -45.65
C ILE A 269 8.61 19.21 -46.16
N GLU A 270 9.24 18.53 -47.11
CA GLU A 270 8.83 17.19 -47.55
C GLU A 270 8.89 16.15 -46.43
N GLU A 271 10.01 16.10 -45.68
CA GLU A 271 10.20 15.15 -44.59
C GLU A 271 9.18 15.35 -43.47
N HIS A 272 8.92 16.61 -43.09
CA HIS A 272 8.03 16.96 -42.00
C HIS A 272 6.53 16.97 -42.37
N PHE A 273 6.16 17.52 -43.54
CA PHE A 273 4.77 17.91 -43.82
C PHE A 273 4.15 17.31 -45.08
N SER A 274 4.87 16.48 -45.86
CA SER A 274 4.35 15.95 -47.15
C SER A 274 3.07 15.12 -47.07
N SER A 275 2.84 14.45 -45.94
CA SER A 275 1.63 13.65 -45.70
C SER A 275 1.10 13.88 -44.28
N VAL A 276 -0.15 13.51 -44.06
CA VAL A 276 -0.79 13.65 -42.74
C VAL A 276 -0.05 12.82 -41.69
N SER A 277 0.36 11.59 -42.01
CA SER A 277 1.11 10.73 -41.08
C SER A 277 2.47 11.31 -40.69
N ARG A 278 3.22 11.85 -41.65
CA ARG A 278 4.49 12.56 -41.39
C ARG A 278 4.26 13.82 -40.56
N SER A 279 3.23 14.59 -40.91
CA SER A 279 2.83 15.79 -40.14
C SER A 279 2.40 15.43 -38.71
N MET A 280 1.76 14.27 -38.49
CA MET A 280 1.40 13.78 -37.16
C MET A 280 2.63 13.46 -36.33
N PHE A 281 3.63 12.80 -36.92
CA PHE A 281 4.90 12.55 -36.26
C PHE A 281 5.65 13.85 -35.94
N THR A 282 5.71 14.80 -36.87
CA THR A 282 6.32 16.11 -36.60
C THR A 282 5.57 16.90 -35.53
N MET A 283 4.24 16.89 -35.52
CA MET A 283 3.45 17.50 -34.45
C MET A 283 3.67 16.83 -33.09
N PHE A 284 3.82 15.50 -33.07
CA PHE A 284 4.20 14.76 -31.87
C PHE A 284 5.62 15.12 -31.39
N GLN A 285 6.56 15.32 -32.29
CA GLN A 285 7.91 15.80 -31.95
C GLN A 285 7.88 17.24 -31.40
N ILE A 286 7.05 18.12 -31.96
CA ILE A 286 6.87 19.47 -31.42
C ILE A 286 6.19 19.43 -30.03
N LEU A 287 5.26 18.49 -29.81
CA LEU A 287 4.64 18.26 -28.50
C LEU A 287 5.67 17.93 -27.42
N THR A 288 6.71 17.13 -27.73
CA THR A 288 7.81 16.81 -26.80
C THR A 288 8.81 17.96 -26.63
N LEU A 289 8.58 19.10 -27.29
CA LEU A 289 9.47 20.27 -27.36
C LEU A 289 10.85 19.96 -27.98
N GLU A 290 10.98 18.86 -28.70
CA GLU A 290 12.25 18.45 -29.29
C GLU A 290 12.44 19.10 -30.66
N GLY A 291 13.49 19.91 -30.83
CA GLY A 291 13.86 20.49 -32.13
C GLY A 291 12.81 21.42 -32.77
N TRP A 292 11.77 21.81 -32.02
CA TRP A 292 10.66 22.62 -32.56
C TRP A 292 11.08 23.97 -33.15
N PRO A 293 12.10 24.71 -32.65
CA PRO A 293 12.46 26.00 -33.22
C PRO A 293 12.97 25.86 -34.66
N ASP A 294 13.67 24.76 -34.98
CA ASP A 294 14.21 24.54 -36.31
C ASP A 294 13.11 24.15 -37.29
N VAL A 295 12.16 23.31 -36.87
CA VAL A 295 10.98 22.96 -37.68
C VAL A 295 10.16 24.23 -38.01
N VAL A 296 9.89 25.07 -37.01
CA VAL A 296 9.12 26.32 -37.20
C VAL A 296 9.89 27.33 -38.05
N ARG A 297 11.20 27.52 -37.82
CA ARG A 297 12.02 28.42 -38.64
C ARG A 297 12.07 27.99 -40.10
N ASN A 298 12.12 26.70 -40.38
CA ASN A 298 12.07 26.19 -41.75
C ASN A 298 10.68 26.46 -42.38
N ALA A 299 9.60 26.29 -41.63
CA ALA A 299 8.25 26.63 -42.09
C ALA A 299 8.06 28.13 -42.37
N MET A 300 8.59 29.00 -41.51
CA MET A 300 8.49 30.46 -41.66
C MET A 300 9.18 31.02 -42.90
N ARG A 301 10.13 30.28 -43.50
CA ARG A 301 10.78 30.70 -44.76
C ARG A 301 9.79 30.77 -45.93
N PHE A 302 8.72 29.99 -45.86
CA PHE A 302 7.67 29.97 -46.87
C PHE A 302 6.50 30.86 -46.43
N GLU A 303 6.02 30.65 -45.22
CA GLU A 303 4.83 31.34 -44.70
C GLU A 303 5.10 31.88 -43.28
N PRO A 304 5.51 33.16 -43.14
CA PRO A 304 5.91 33.72 -41.84
C PRO A 304 4.82 33.68 -40.76
N TRP A 305 3.54 33.77 -41.15
CA TRP A 305 2.41 33.78 -40.22
C TRP A 305 2.13 32.41 -39.58
N VAL A 306 2.72 31.32 -40.10
CA VAL A 306 2.55 29.97 -39.55
C VAL A 306 3.16 29.81 -38.15
N ILE A 307 4.04 30.73 -37.73
CA ILE A 307 4.50 30.80 -36.34
C ILE A 307 3.34 30.90 -35.34
N VAL A 308 2.27 31.63 -35.69
CA VAL A 308 1.08 31.77 -34.83
C VAL A 308 0.39 30.42 -34.64
N LEU A 309 0.31 29.62 -35.71
CA LEU A 309 -0.28 28.29 -35.68
C LEU A 309 0.53 27.33 -34.78
N PHE A 310 1.85 27.34 -34.87
CA PHE A 310 2.70 26.51 -34.00
C PHE A 310 2.71 26.98 -32.54
N LEU A 311 2.68 28.30 -32.29
CA LEU A 311 2.55 28.83 -30.94
C LEU A 311 1.19 28.47 -30.32
N LEU A 312 0.11 28.54 -31.09
CA LEU A 312 -1.22 28.10 -30.66
C LEU A 312 -1.23 26.61 -30.32
N PHE A 313 -0.59 25.77 -31.14
CA PHE A 313 -0.43 24.35 -30.86
C PHE A 313 0.29 24.12 -29.53
N LEU A 314 1.44 24.77 -29.31
CA LEU A 314 2.21 24.66 -28.07
C LEU A 314 1.43 25.12 -26.83
N MET A 315 0.68 26.22 -26.94
CA MET A 315 -0.22 26.69 -25.86
C MET A 315 -1.31 25.66 -25.54
N ALA A 316 -1.94 25.11 -26.57
CA ALA A 316 -3.00 24.12 -26.41
C ALA A 316 -2.46 22.80 -25.82
N THR A 317 -1.34 22.28 -26.30
CA THR A 317 -0.89 20.95 -25.91
C THR A 317 0.05 20.97 -24.71
N THR A 318 1.10 21.79 -24.74
CA THR A 318 2.17 21.75 -23.74
C THR A 318 1.78 22.48 -22.46
N TYR A 319 1.06 23.60 -22.57
CA TYR A 319 0.67 24.37 -21.38
C TYR A 319 -0.72 24.00 -20.85
N SER A 320 -1.66 23.61 -21.71
CA SER A 320 -3.00 23.25 -21.24
C SER A 320 -3.10 21.75 -20.96
N ILE A 321 -2.84 20.89 -21.96
CA ILE A 321 -3.15 19.47 -21.83
C ILE A 321 -2.13 18.70 -20.99
N MET A 322 -0.82 18.97 -21.11
CA MET A 322 0.16 18.33 -20.22
C MET A 322 -0.09 18.70 -18.76
N SER A 323 -0.48 19.94 -18.47
CA SER A 323 -0.88 20.36 -17.11
C SER A 323 -2.15 19.66 -16.63
N VAL A 324 -3.13 19.43 -17.51
CA VAL A 324 -4.32 18.61 -17.18
C VAL A 324 -3.94 17.15 -16.93
N ILE A 325 -3.04 16.57 -17.72
CA ILE A 325 -2.54 15.20 -17.51
C ILE A 325 -1.86 15.09 -16.15
N ILE A 326 -0.99 16.04 -15.80
CA ILE A 326 -0.32 16.07 -14.49
C ILE A 326 -1.38 16.19 -13.38
N ALA A 327 -2.38 17.05 -13.54
CA ALA A 327 -3.46 17.19 -12.56
C ALA A 327 -4.25 15.88 -12.37
N VAL A 328 -4.61 15.19 -13.46
CA VAL A 328 -5.33 13.89 -13.41
C VAL A 328 -4.48 12.80 -12.76
N ILE A 329 -3.17 12.77 -13.02
CA ILE A 329 -2.26 11.83 -12.35
C ILE A 329 -2.22 12.12 -10.85
N VAL A 330 -2.05 13.40 -10.47
CA VAL A 330 -2.02 13.81 -9.07
C VAL A 330 -3.33 13.46 -8.37
N GLU A 331 -4.47 13.81 -8.95
CA GLU A 331 -5.80 13.45 -8.44
C GLU A 331 -5.95 11.94 -8.28
N SER A 332 -5.59 11.15 -9.30
CA SER A 332 -5.65 9.68 -9.21
C SER A 332 -4.73 9.11 -8.13
N THR A 333 -3.54 9.69 -7.91
CA THR A 333 -2.62 9.22 -6.86
C THR A 333 -3.11 9.61 -5.47
N LEU A 334 -3.67 10.79 -5.30
CA LEU A 334 -4.28 11.26 -4.06
C LEU A 334 -5.54 10.44 -3.73
N ASP A 335 -6.37 10.13 -4.72
CA ASP A 335 -7.53 9.25 -4.58
C ASP A 335 -7.14 7.83 -4.19
N GLN A 336 -6.05 7.29 -4.75
CA GLN A 336 -5.55 5.98 -4.35
C GLN A 336 -5.03 5.99 -2.90
N ALA A 337 -4.26 7.01 -2.51
CA ALA A 337 -3.73 7.13 -1.15
C ALA A 337 -4.85 7.31 -0.10
N THR A 338 -5.85 8.14 -0.39
CA THR A 338 -7.00 8.37 0.50
C THR A 338 -7.88 7.14 0.61
N ASN A 339 -8.20 6.47 -0.50
CA ASN A 339 -9.01 5.25 -0.48
C ASN A 339 -8.30 4.08 0.22
N GLN A 340 -6.97 3.94 0.08
CA GLN A 340 -6.23 2.93 0.83
C GLN A 340 -6.34 3.16 2.33
N ASN A 341 -6.20 4.41 2.79
CA ASN A 341 -6.35 4.74 4.22
C ASN A 341 -7.79 4.51 4.72
N ALA A 342 -8.79 4.93 3.95
CA ALA A 342 -10.20 4.73 4.28
C ALA A 342 -10.58 3.24 4.34
N GLU A 343 -10.01 2.42 3.44
CA GLU A 343 -10.24 0.97 3.42
C GLU A 343 -9.60 0.28 4.63
N VAL A 344 -8.40 0.70 5.03
CA VAL A 344 -7.74 0.20 6.25
C VAL A 344 -8.56 0.55 7.50
N VAL A 345 -9.10 1.77 7.59
CA VAL A 345 -9.98 2.17 8.71
C VAL A 345 -11.25 1.31 8.74
N ARG A 346 -11.92 1.13 7.60
CA ARG A 346 -13.13 0.29 7.53
C ARG A 346 -12.88 -1.17 7.88
N LEU A 347 -11.72 -1.70 7.47
CA LEU A 347 -11.31 -3.05 7.84
C LEU A 347 -11.15 -3.19 9.36
N LYS A 348 -10.47 -2.23 9.99
CA LYS A 348 -10.33 -2.18 11.45
C LYS A 348 -11.68 -2.07 12.15
N ASP A 349 -12.59 -1.23 11.66
CA ASP A 349 -13.94 -1.09 12.23
C ASP A 349 -14.75 -2.38 12.10
N PHE A 350 -14.66 -3.06 10.95
CA PHE A 350 -15.32 -4.35 10.74
C PHE A 350 -14.76 -5.44 11.64
N GLU A 351 -13.43 -5.51 11.78
CA GLU A 351 -12.75 -6.42 12.69
C GLU A 351 -13.06 -6.11 14.16
N ALA A 352 -13.24 -4.84 14.53
CA ALA A 352 -13.65 -4.43 15.86
C ALA A 352 -15.09 -4.88 16.16
N ARG A 353 -16.02 -4.66 15.23
CA ARG A 353 -17.43 -5.11 15.37
C ARG A 353 -17.56 -6.63 15.44
N LYS A 354 -16.83 -7.35 14.59
CA LYS A 354 -16.84 -8.83 14.60
C LYS A 354 -16.28 -9.38 15.91
N ALA A 355 -15.22 -8.77 16.45
CA ALA A 355 -14.68 -9.17 17.75
C ALA A 355 -15.67 -8.84 18.88
N GLY A 356 -16.29 -7.66 18.87
CA GLY A 356 -17.29 -7.28 19.87
C GLY A 356 -18.47 -8.26 19.94
N ALA A 357 -18.99 -8.70 18.78
CA ALA A 357 -20.05 -9.71 18.73
C ALA A 357 -19.60 -11.06 19.34
N LYS A 358 -18.38 -11.51 19.04
CA LYS A 358 -17.83 -12.74 19.63
C LYS A 358 -17.57 -12.63 21.12
N ILE A 359 -17.11 -11.47 21.59
CA ILE A 359 -16.87 -11.22 23.03
C ILE A 359 -18.19 -11.25 23.79
N GLN A 360 -19.27 -10.76 23.19
CA GLN A 360 -20.62 -10.87 23.74
C GLN A 360 -21.09 -12.33 23.82
N GLU A 361 -20.82 -13.15 22.79
CA GLU A 361 -21.06 -14.61 22.86
C GLU A 361 -20.24 -15.29 23.98
N VAL A 362 -19.00 -14.85 24.21
CA VAL A 362 -18.17 -15.35 25.33
C VAL A 362 -18.77 -14.95 26.67
N PHE A 363 -19.28 -13.73 26.81
CA PHE A 363 -19.94 -13.27 28.01
C PHE A 363 -21.16 -14.15 28.34
N GLU A 364 -22.04 -14.35 27.37
CA GLU A 364 -23.22 -15.23 27.51
C GLU A 364 -22.86 -16.69 27.80
N ALA A 365 -21.74 -17.19 27.28
CA ALA A 365 -21.26 -18.55 27.57
C ALA A 365 -20.61 -18.69 28.96
N THR A 366 -20.21 -17.57 29.56
CA THR A 366 -19.53 -17.48 30.86
C THR A 366 -20.50 -17.22 32.00
N ASP A 367 -21.54 -16.42 31.76
CA ASP A 367 -22.66 -16.19 32.68
C ASP A 367 -23.54 -17.44 32.77
N THR A 368 -23.21 -18.33 33.71
CA THR A 368 -23.87 -19.63 33.85
C THR A 368 -25.18 -19.55 34.61
N ASP A 369 -25.34 -18.55 35.47
CA ASP A 369 -26.51 -18.36 36.32
C ASP A 369 -27.52 -17.34 35.75
N GLY A 370 -27.15 -16.63 34.67
CA GLY A 370 -27.99 -15.66 33.98
C GLY A 370 -28.22 -14.39 34.81
N SER A 371 -27.33 -14.10 35.75
CA SER A 371 -27.42 -12.93 36.62
C SER A 371 -27.15 -11.62 35.89
N GLY A 372 -26.50 -11.67 34.73
CA GLY A 372 -26.08 -10.50 33.96
C GLY A 372 -24.72 -9.94 34.38
N ASP A 373 -24.06 -10.57 35.36
CA ASP A 373 -22.73 -10.24 35.87
C ASP A 373 -21.87 -11.51 35.93
N VAL A 374 -20.57 -11.41 35.66
CA VAL A 374 -19.66 -12.56 35.68
C VAL A 374 -18.77 -12.50 36.91
N THR A 375 -18.88 -13.50 37.79
CA THR A 375 -18.01 -13.63 38.98
C THR A 375 -16.61 -14.13 38.64
N LYS A 376 -15.64 -13.93 39.54
CA LYS A 376 -14.26 -14.41 39.36
C LYS A 376 -14.21 -15.93 39.19
N GLU A 377 -15.05 -16.65 39.92
CA GLU A 377 -15.17 -18.10 39.85
C GLU A 377 -15.71 -18.58 38.51
N GLU A 378 -16.76 -17.93 37.99
CA GLU A 378 -17.35 -18.22 36.68
C GLU A 378 -16.38 -17.93 35.55
N PHE A 379 -15.67 -16.79 35.61
CA PHE A 379 -14.64 -16.45 34.64
C PHE A 379 -13.51 -17.48 34.61
N LEU A 380 -13.00 -17.88 35.79
CA LEU A 380 -11.96 -18.91 35.90
C LEU A 380 -12.45 -20.31 35.50
N ALA A 381 -13.73 -20.62 35.70
CA ALA A 381 -14.35 -21.86 35.25
C ALA A 381 -14.54 -21.87 33.72
N ALA A 382 -14.93 -20.74 33.14
CA ALA A 382 -15.07 -20.57 31.70
C ALA A 382 -13.73 -20.68 30.98
N LEU A 383 -12.63 -20.16 31.54
CA LEU A 383 -11.26 -20.34 31.02
C LEU A 383 -10.80 -21.81 30.97
N LYS A 384 -11.44 -22.73 31.71
CA LYS A 384 -11.16 -24.17 31.62
C LYS A 384 -11.90 -24.83 30.45
N ARG A 385 -12.92 -24.18 29.88
CA ARG A 385 -13.66 -24.68 28.72
C ARG A 385 -12.86 -24.40 27.44
N PRO A 386 -12.60 -25.42 26.59
CA PRO A 386 -11.83 -25.22 25.37
C PRO A 386 -12.51 -24.27 24.38
N GLU A 387 -13.85 -24.26 24.36
CA GLU A 387 -14.67 -23.36 23.53
C GLU A 387 -14.39 -21.88 23.84
N VAL A 388 -14.35 -21.51 25.12
CA VAL A 388 -14.11 -20.13 25.57
C VAL A 388 -12.68 -19.67 25.25
N ASN A 389 -11.70 -20.56 25.40
CA ASN A 389 -10.31 -20.27 25.02
C ASN A 389 -10.15 -20.07 23.51
N GLU A 390 -10.88 -20.83 22.70
CA GLU A 390 -10.90 -20.65 21.25
C GLU A 390 -11.46 -19.26 20.89
N TYR A 391 -12.59 -18.87 21.48
CA TYR A 391 -13.17 -17.54 21.24
C TYR A 391 -12.29 -16.39 21.73
N LEU A 392 -11.60 -16.51 22.88
CA LEU A 392 -10.65 -15.51 23.36
C LEU A 392 -9.41 -15.39 22.46
N CYS A 393 -8.88 -16.52 21.96
CA CYS A 393 -7.81 -16.52 20.98
C CYS A 393 -8.25 -15.89 19.65
N GLU A 394 -9.46 -16.19 19.18
CA GLU A 394 -10.02 -15.57 17.97
C GLU A 394 -10.28 -14.06 18.13
N ALA A 395 -10.58 -13.60 19.36
CA ALA A 395 -10.68 -12.19 19.70
C ALA A 395 -9.30 -11.50 19.78
N GLY A 396 -8.20 -12.26 19.73
CA GLY A 396 -6.82 -11.76 19.74
C GLY A 396 -6.22 -11.59 21.13
N ILE A 397 -6.72 -12.33 22.13
CA ILE A 397 -6.23 -12.28 23.51
C ILE A 397 -5.40 -13.52 23.82
N ASP A 398 -4.23 -13.31 24.43
CA ASP A 398 -3.40 -14.41 24.91
C ASP A 398 -3.98 -14.96 26.23
N VAL A 399 -4.50 -16.18 26.16
CA VAL A 399 -5.10 -16.93 27.28
C VAL A 399 -4.15 -17.05 28.48
N ARG A 400 -2.83 -17.00 28.26
CA ARG A 400 -1.84 -17.04 29.35
C ARG A 400 -1.87 -15.80 30.25
N GLN A 401 -2.34 -14.68 29.71
CA GLN A 401 -2.51 -13.42 30.46
C GLN A 401 -3.92 -13.30 31.06
N ALA A 402 -4.88 -14.11 30.60
CA ALA A 402 -6.29 -14.01 30.99
C ALA A 402 -6.55 -14.17 32.49
N GLN A 403 -5.70 -14.89 33.23
CA GLN A 403 -5.85 -15.02 34.69
C GLN A 403 -5.74 -13.67 35.43
N ASN A 404 -4.93 -12.75 34.92
CA ASN A 404 -4.79 -11.40 35.50
C ASN A 404 -5.72 -10.39 34.85
N ILE A 405 -6.39 -10.75 33.74
CA ILE A 405 -7.28 -9.84 33.03
C ILE A 405 -8.50 -9.52 33.89
N PHE A 406 -9.04 -10.46 34.68
CA PHE A 406 -10.19 -10.19 35.55
C PHE A 406 -9.95 -8.98 36.47
N GLU A 407 -8.80 -8.92 37.14
CA GLU A 407 -8.43 -7.83 38.05
C GLU A 407 -8.14 -6.51 37.31
N ILE A 408 -7.82 -6.58 36.01
CA ILE A 408 -7.62 -5.40 35.16
C ILE A 408 -8.97 -4.89 34.62
N LEU A 409 -9.95 -5.77 34.42
CA LEU A 409 -11.29 -5.46 33.92
C LEU A 409 -12.20 -4.93 35.04
N ASP A 410 -12.07 -5.46 36.26
CA ASP A 410 -12.79 -5.06 37.48
C ASP A 410 -12.20 -3.76 38.04
N TYR A 411 -12.42 -2.65 37.32
CA TYR A 411 -11.84 -1.36 37.68
C TYR A 411 -12.58 -0.67 38.83
N ASP A 412 -13.81 -1.09 39.14
CA ASP A 412 -14.61 -0.57 40.24
C ASP A 412 -14.47 -1.38 41.53
N GLU A 413 -13.68 -2.47 41.48
CA GLU A 413 -13.42 -3.41 42.58
C GLU A 413 -14.72 -3.99 43.17
N SER A 414 -15.76 -4.15 42.35
CA SER A 414 -17.03 -4.75 42.76
C SER A 414 -16.93 -6.26 42.99
N GLY A 415 -15.90 -6.91 42.42
CA GLY A 415 -15.68 -8.35 42.49
C GLY A 415 -16.50 -9.13 41.45
N THR A 416 -17.19 -8.43 40.55
CA THR A 416 -18.01 -8.96 39.46
C THR A 416 -17.78 -8.15 38.20
N LEU A 417 -17.91 -8.76 37.02
CA LEU A 417 -17.79 -8.06 35.75
C LEU A 417 -19.16 -7.89 35.10
N THR A 418 -19.62 -6.66 34.97
CA THR A 418 -20.81 -6.36 34.17
C THR A 418 -20.53 -6.62 32.68
N ALA A 419 -21.58 -6.77 31.87
CA ALA A 419 -21.44 -6.93 30.42
C ALA A 419 -20.65 -5.78 29.76
N GLU A 420 -20.77 -4.55 30.27
CA GLU A 420 -20.04 -3.39 29.76
C GLU A 420 -18.56 -3.42 30.15
N GLU A 421 -18.23 -3.76 31.40
CA GLU A 421 -16.84 -3.97 31.87
C GLU A 421 -16.14 -5.07 31.09
N PHE A 422 -16.80 -6.22 30.96
CA PHE A 422 -16.28 -7.36 30.24
C PHE A 422 -16.03 -7.00 28.77
N THR A 423 -17.03 -6.46 28.08
CA THR A 423 -16.94 -6.18 26.64
C THR A 423 -15.98 -5.03 26.35
N SER A 424 -16.09 -3.91 27.06
CA SER A 424 -15.25 -2.72 26.86
C SER A 424 -13.81 -3.00 27.25
N GLY A 425 -13.56 -3.66 28.38
CA GLY A 425 -12.21 -3.91 28.83
C GLY A 425 -11.48 -4.96 27.98
N ILE A 426 -12.16 -6.01 27.51
CA ILE A 426 -11.59 -6.97 26.55
C ILE A 426 -11.32 -6.30 25.19
N MET A 427 -12.20 -5.42 24.73
CA MET A 427 -11.98 -4.63 23.51
C MET A 427 -10.79 -3.66 23.62
N ARG A 428 -10.52 -3.10 24.81
CA ARG A 428 -9.37 -2.22 25.08
C ARG A 428 -8.07 -3.00 25.32
N ALA A 429 -8.16 -4.22 25.85
CA ALA A 429 -7.01 -5.12 26.03
C ALA A 429 -6.55 -5.76 24.71
N ARG A 430 -7.34 -5.63 23.64
CA ARG A 430 -7.05 -6.20 22.33
C ARG A 430 -5.93 -5.42 21.61
N GLY A 431 -4.86 -6.12 21.28
CA GLY A 431 -3.75 -5.59 20.47
C GLY A 431 -2.61 -5.00 21.31
N GLN A 432 -1.65 -4.37 20.64
CA GLN A 432 -0.51 -3.74 21.31
C GLN A 432 -0.79 -2.26 21.54
N ALA A 433 -0.49 -1.76 22.74
CA ALA A 433 -0.59 -0.34 23.05
C ALA A 433 0.31 0.50 22.13
N SER A 434 -0.23 1.55 21.51
CA SER A 434 0.54 2.46 20.68
C SER A 434 1.23 3.54 21.52
N ALA A 435 2.28 4.16 20.99
CA ALA A 435 2.96 5.28 21.67
C ALA A 435 2.00 6.44 21.99
N LYS A 436 0.95 6.64 21.18
CA LYS A 436 -0.09 7.63 21.42
C LYS A 436 -0.93 7.28 22.65
N ASP A 437 -1.26 6.00 22.83
CA ASP A 437 -2.08 5.54 23.97
C ASP A 437 -1.32 5.68 25.30
N VAL A 438 -0.02 5.40 25.29
CA VAL A 438 0.86 5.59 26.46
C VAL A 438 1.00 7.08 26.81
N LEU A 439 1.16 7.95 25.80
CA LEU A 439 1.23 9.39 26.01
C LEU A 439 -0.08 9.96 26.57
N ALA A 440 -1.22 9.49 26.08
CA ALA A 440 -2.54 9.88 26.59
C ALA A 440 -2.68 9.49 28.06
N LEU A 441 -2.32 8.24 28.42
CA LEU A 441 -2.31 7.77 29.80
C LEU A 441 -1.41 8.65 30.70
N GLN A 442 -0.21 9.00 30.23
CA GLN A 442 0.71 9.85 30.96
C GLN A 442 0.12 11.25 31.22
N CYS A 443 -0.56 11.82 30.22
CA CYS A 443 -1.25 13.11 30.36
C CYS A 443 -2.42 13.03 31.36
N ASP A 444 -3.21 11.96 31.32
CA ASP A 444 -4.32 11.76 32.25
C ASP A 444 -3.84 11.55 33.68
N LEU A 445 -2.74 10.81 33.88
CA LEU A 445 -2.08 10.68 35.18
C LEU A 445 -1.60 12.02 35.72
N TRP A 446 -0.97 12.86 34.89
CA TRP A 446 -0.56 14.19 35.32
C TRP A 446 -1.74 15.10 35.69
N ARG A 447 -2.82 15.07 34.90
CA ARG A 447 -4.04 15.82 35.22
C ARG A 447 -4.67 15.36 36.53
N ASN A 448 -4.76 14.06 36.76
CA ASN A 448 -5.31 13.51 38.01
C ASN A 448 -4.40 13.82 39.21
N ALA A 449 -3.08 13.74 39.05
CA ALA A 449 -2.12 14.12 40.09
C ALA A 449 -2.21 15.61 40.44
N ALA A 450 -2.49 16.47 39.47
CA ALA A 450 -2.75 17.89 39.71
C ALA A 450 -4.06 18.10 40.50
N ARG A 451 -5.17 17.47 40.07
CA ARG A 451 -6.46 17.56 40.79
C ARG A 451 -6.37 17.05 42.22
N LEU A 452 -5.75 15.90 42.44
CA LEU A 452 -5.55 15.33 43.77
C LEU A 452 -4.77 16.27 44.68
N ARG A 453 -3.77 16.98 44.14
CA ARG A 453 -2.99 17.96 44.91
C ARG A 453 -3.88 19.13 45.35
N ASP A 454 -4.69 19.65 44.44
CA ASP A 454 -5.62 20.74 44.73
C ASP A 454 -6.68 20.32 45.76
N ASP A 455 -7.22 19.10 45.63
CA ASP A 455 -8.18 18.52 46.57
C ASP A 455 -7.56 18.33 47.95
N ILE A 456 -6.34 17.80 48.04
CA ILE A 456 -5.60 17.65 49.31
C ILE A 456 -5.35 19.02 49.94
N GLU A 457 -4.94 20.02 49.16
CA GLU A 457 -4.72 21.37 49.68
C GLU A 457 -6.02 21.99 50.22
N SER A 458 -7.14 21.78 49.51
CA SER A 458 -8.46 22.21 49.95
C SER A 458 -8.90 21.52 51.25
N LEU A 459 -8.60 20.22 51.39
CA LEU A 459 -8.91 19.43 52.57
C LEU A 459 -8.08 19.88 53.76
N CYS A 460 -6.77 20.10 53.58
CA CYS A 460 -5.88 20.65 54.61
C CYS A 460 -6.37 22.01 55.10
N LYS A 461 -6.74 22.93 54.19
CA LYS A 461 -7.32 24.23 54.57
C LYS A 461 -8.61 24.08 55.38
N SER A 462 -9.48 23.13 55.02
CA SER A 462 -10.72 22.84 55.72
C SER A 462 -10.48 22.27 57.13
N VAL A 463 -9.53 21.34 57.26
CA VAL A 463 -9.12 20.75 58.54
C VAL A 463 -8.50 21.80 59.44
N ASP A 464 -7.57 22.62 58.95
CA ASP A 464 -6.95 23.71 59.72
C ASP A 464 -7.99 24.73 60.21
N ALA A 465 -8.97 25.06 59.36
CA ALA A 465 -10.06 25.96 59.74
C ALA A 465 -10.94 25.38 60.85
N ARG A 466 -11.21 24.05 60.82
CA ARG A 466 -11.92 23.36 61.91
C ARG A 466 -11.08 23.29 63.19
N MET A 467 -9.79 23.01 63.08
CA MET A 467 -8.88 22.91 64.23
C MET A 467 -8.75 24.24 64.97
N ARG A 468 -8.60 25.35 64.23
CA ARG A 468 -8.64 26.71 64.80
C ARG A 468 -9.93 27.03 65.55
N LYS A 469 -11.09 26.53 65.08
CA LYS A 469 -12.36 26.70 65.81
C LYS A 469 -12.35 25.95 67.13
N VAL A 470 -11.83 24.72 67.14
CA VAL A 470 -11.71 23.91 68.35
C VAL A 470 -10.77 24.57 69.36
N ASP A 471 -9.62 25.07 68.93
CA ASP A 471 -8.66 25.76 69.82
C ASP A 471 -9.29 26.99 70.48
N LEU A 472 -10.02 27.80 69.72
CA LEU A 472 -10.76 28.96 70.25
C LEU A 472 -11.82 28.56 71.28
N GLU A 473 -12.48 27.43 71.08
CA GLU A 473 -13.50 26.92 72.00
C GLU A 473 -12.87 26.36 73.28
N ILE A 474 -11.72 25.69 73.18
CA ILE A 474 -10.90 25.26 74.33
C ILE A 474 -10.40 26.47 75.13
N GLU A 475 -9.91 27.53 74.49
CA GLU A 475 -9.49 28.75 75.17
C GLU A 475 -10.65 29.43 75.90
N ARG A 476 -11.84 29.48 75.28
CA ARG A 476 -13.06 30.01 75.88
C ARG A 476 -13.44 29.20 77.13
N MET A 477 -13.41 27.86 77.07
CA MET A 477 -13.65 27.01 78.24
C MET A 477 -12.62 27.22 79.36
N HIS A 478 -11.33 27.32 79.04
CA HIS A 478 -10.28 27.64 80.01
C HIS A 478 -10.47 29.02 80.65
N GLY A 479 -10.96 30.01 79.90
CA GLY A 479 -11.33 31.32 80.43
C GLY A 479 -12.46 31.24 81.47
N ILE A 480 -13.53 30.50 81.15
CA ILE A 480 -14.66 30.27 82.06
C ILE A 480 -14.21 29.55 83.34
N LEU A 481 -13.43 28.46 83.20
CA LEU A 481 -12.90 27.72 84.35
C LEU A 481 -12.00 28.57 85.25
N ARG A 482 -11.16 29.44 84.68
CA ARG A 482 -10.36 30.41 85.46
C ARG A 482 -11.26 31.41 86.20
N GLY A 483 -12.32 31.90 85.56
CA GLY A 483 -13.31 32.77 86.20
C GLY A 483 -14.00 32.11 87.40
N ILE A 484 -14.45 30.85 87.23
CA ILE A 484 -15.05 30.06 88.31
C ILE A 484 -14.05 29.83 89.45
N ARG A 485 -12.80 29.47 89.15
CA ARG A 485 -11.75 29.25 90.16
C ARG A 485 -11.44 30.51 90.97
N MET A 486 -11.48 31.68 90.35
CA MET A 486 -11.31 32.97 91.04
C MET A 486 -12.50 33.29 91.95
N SER A 487 -13.73 33.02 91.50
CA SER A 487 -14.93 33.19 92.31
C SER A 487 -14.95 32.28 93.54
N VAL A 488 -14.53 31.01 93.39
CA VAL A 488 -14.47 30.04 94.50
C VAL A 488 -13.38 30.37 95.51
N ARG A 489 -12.30 31.06 95.12
CA ARG A 489 -11.25 31.53 96.05
C ARG A 489 -11.61 32.80 96.81
N ALA A 490 -12.62 33.53 96.35
CA ALA A 490 -13.07 34.79 96.94
C ALA A 490 -14.24 34.63 97.93
N SER A 491 -14.91 33.46 97.90
CA SER A 491 -15.84 32.97 98.94
C SER A 491 -15.09 32.13 99.95
#